data_AF-A0A3B8K3M9-F1
#
_entry.id   AF-A0A3B8K3M9-F1
#
_cell.length_a   1.000
_cell.length_b   1.000
_cell.length_c   1.000
_cell.angle_alpha   90.00
_cell.angle_beta   90.00
_cell.angle_gamma   90.00
#
_symmetry.space_group_name_H-M   'P 1'
#
loop_
_entity.id
_entity.type
_entity.pdbx_description
1 polymer ?
#
loop_
_entity_poly.entity_id
_entity_poly.type
_entity_poly.pdbx_seq_one_letter_code
_entity_poly.pdbx_strand_id
1 'polypeptide(L)'
;MAQRLYTLLLWLALPIVMIRLGVRAARSPGYRGRIAERFGGGTADESSCDVWIHAVSVGEVNAATPLVQRLLDEKHNLDVLITTMTPTGAQQVVDTFGHQVRHRFAPYDYPFAIRRFLDRFSPKLLVLMETEIWPNMIRLCHQQAIPVVMANVRLSARSAKGYRSVLPLVREGLNQISLFATQSEADRQNLLTLGVAESKTHRTGSMKFEIKMPASVNEVAHAVRRDWSPNRPVVVAGSTHEGEEDLLLRTFQSLLNDFPDLLLVIAPRHPERFESVAKLVARQGFKASRRTMQSGGLDSAVQIQIADTMGELPVLYAAADIAVVGGSLIPIRGIGGHNILEPCAVGVPVIFGSNMGNFLEISDIALRTGAGFQVGDQGDLIACLKRLLNDAPLRGAVGEAGRKMVEQNTGATQKTCELILPLLAMR
;
A
#
# COMPACT_ATOMS: atom_id res chain seq x y z
N MET A 1 -20.32 -21.03 -21.46
CA MET A 1 -20.75 -19.99 -22.43
C MET A 1 -20.15 -18.63 -22.11
N ALA A 2 -20.31 -18.11 -20.89
CA ALA A 2 -19.79 -16.79 -20.49
C ALA A 2 -18.28 -16.57 -20.72
N GLN A 3 -17.43 -17.56 -20.40
CA GLN A 3 -15.99 -17.44 -20.63
C GLN A 3 -15.59 -17.36 -22.11
N ARG A 4 -16.32 -18.06 -22.99
CA ARG A 4 -16.12 -17.96 -24.44
C ARG A 4 -16.53 -16.57 -24.94
N LEU A 5 -17.64 -16.03 -24.43
CA LEU A 5 -18.08 -14.67 -24.72
C LEU A 5 -17.04 -13.63 -24.26
N TYR A 6 -16.52 -13.76 -23.04
CA TYR A 6 -15.43 -12.91 -22.54
C TYR A 6 -14.21 -12.94 -23.46
N THR A 7 -13.78 -14.14 -23.85
CA THR A 7 -12.64 -14.30 -24.77
C THR A 7 -12.92 -13.70 -26.14
N LEU A 8 -14.14 -13.85 -26.67
CA LEU A 8 -14.56 -13.23 -27.93
C LEU A 8 -14.52 -11.70 -27.83
N LEU A 9 -15.03 -11.12 -26.74
CA LEU A 9 -15.00 -9.68 -26.50
C LEU A 9 -13.57 -9.14 -26.38
N LEU A 10 -12.67 -9.89 -25.75
CA LEU A 10 -11.24 -9.55 -25.76
C LEU A 10 -10.69 -9.51 -27.18
N TRP A 11 -10.96 -10.53 -28.01
CA TRP A 11 -10.50 -10.55 -29.40
C TRP A 11 -11.03 -9.37 -30.22
N LEU A 12 -12.30 -9.00 -30.04
CA LEU A 12 -12.88 -7.82 -30.68
C LEU A 12 -12.24 -6.51 -30.20
N ALA A 13 -11.77 -6.45 -28.95
CA ALA A 13 -11.06 -5.30 -28.40
C ALA A 13 -9.58 -5.23 -28.80
N LEU A 14 -8.99 -6.30 -29.32
CA LEU A 14 -7.55 -6.39 -29.62
C LEU A 14 -7.03 -5.26 -30.52
N PRO A 15 -7.69 -4.83 -31.61
CA PRO A 15 -7.22 -3.72 -32.43
C PRO A 15 -7.10 -2.41 -31.61
N ILE A 16 -8.08 -2.13 -30.75
CA ILE A 16 -8.10 -0.94 -29.89
C ILE A 16 -6.98 -1.04 -28.84
N VAL A 17 -6.78 -2.21 -28.25
CA VAL A 17 -5.69 -2.47 -27.29
C VAL A 17 -4.33 -2.23 -27.95
N MET A 18 -4.11 -2.73 -29.17
CA MET A 18 -2.88 -2.55 -29.93
C MET A 18 -2.60 -1.07 -30.24
N ILE A 19 -3.62 -0.32 -30.70
CA ILE A 19 -3.49 1.12 -30.95
C ILE A 19 -3.12 1.86 -29.65
N ARG A 20 -3.84 1.59 -28.55
CA ARG A 20 -3.55 2.22 -27.26
C ARG A 20 -2.16 1.89 -26.73
N LEU A 21 -1.71 0.64 -26.91
CA LEU A 21 -0.38 0.21 -26.51
C LEU A 21 0.70 0.90 -27.35
N GLY A 22 0.49 1.02 -28.67
CA GLY A 22 1.37 1.76 -29.57
C GLY A 22 1.50 3.23 -29.19
N VAL A 23 0.38 3.90 -28.90
CA VAL A 23 0.37 5.29 -28.43
C VAL A 23 1.10 5.43 -27.08
N ARG A 24 0.87 4.51 -26.14
CA ARG A 24 1.58 4.53 -24.84
C ARG A 24 3.07 4.30 -25.00
N ALA A 25 3.49 3.33 -25.81
CA ALA A 25 4.90 3.09 -26.09
C ALA A 25 5.57 4.28 -26.79
N ALA A 26 4.85 4.97 -27.68
CA ALA A 26 5.35 6.19 -28.30
C ALA A 26 5.53 7.32 -27.27
N ARG A 27 4.64 7.46 -26.29
CA ARG A 27 4.66 8.56 -25.30
C ARG A 27 5.49 8.29 -24.05
N SER A 28 5.73 7.03 -23.70
CA SER A 28 6.33 6.66 -22.41
C SER A 28 7.48 5.66 -22.61
N PRO A 29 8.74 6.05 -22.33
CA PRO A 29 9.91 5.21 -22.51
C PRO A 29 9.81 3.85 -21.82
N GLY A 30 9.22 3.79 -20.62
CA GLY A 30 9.08 2.54 -19.84
C GLY A 30 8.22 1.44 -20.48
N TYR A 31 7.51 1.72 -21.57
CA TYR A 31 6.79 0.71 -22.36
C TYR A 31 7.54 0.29 -23.63
N ARG A 32 8.56 1.05 -24.06
CA ARG A 32 9.31 0.77 -25.30
C ARG A 32 10.14 -0.50 -25.13
N GLY A 33 10.23 -1.31 -26.19
CA GLY A 33 11.02 -2.54 -26.21
C GLY A 33 10.43 -3.73 -25.44
N ARG A 34 9.39 -3.55 -24.62
CA ARG A 34 8.79 -4.61 -23.78
C ARG A 34 7.36 -4.97 -24.16
N ILE A 35 6.88 -4.51 -25.32
CA ILE A 35 5.53 -4.80 -25.83
C ILE A 35 5.30 -6.30 -26.00
N ALA A 36 6.32 -7.03 -26.46
CA ALA A 36 6.21 -8.47 -26.70
C ALA A 36 5.80 -9.24 -25.44
N GLU A 37 6.22 -8.79 -24.25
CA GLU A 37 5.85 -9.39 -22.96
C GLU A 37 4.33 -9.44 -22.75
N ARG A 38 3.59 -8.45 -23.25
CA ARG A 38 2.11 -8.39 -23.19
C ARG A 38 1.42 -9.50 -23.95
N PHE A 39 2.14 -10.18 -24.82
CA PHE A 39 1.64 -11.27 -25.64
C PHE A 39 2.37 -12.58 -25.33
N GLY A 40 2.99 -12.69 -24.14
CA GLY A 40 3.79 -13.84 -23.73
C GLY A 40 5.15 -13.95 -24.42
N GLY A 41 5.57 -12.93 -25.17
CA GLY A 41 6.90 -12.77 -25.78
C GLY A 41 7.94 -12.20 -24.81
N GLY A 42 9.14 -11.86 -25.30
CA GLY A 42 10.25 -11.35 -24.48
C GLY A 42 11.61 -11.95 -24.85
N THR A 43 12.67 -11.51 -24.15
CA THR A 43 14.07 -11.96 -24.35
C THR A 43 14.36 -13.27 -23.63
N ALA A 44 15.35 -14.01 -24.16
CA ALA A 44 15.67 -15.43 -23.95
C ALA A 44 16.14 -15.89 -22.55
N ASP A 45 16.19 -15.03 -21.53
CA ASP A 45 16.55 -15.42 -20.16
C ASP A 45 15.33 -16.04 -19.43
N GLU A 46 14.81 -17.10 -20.04
CA GLU A 46 13.46 -17.65 -19.86
C GLU A 46 13.54 -19.08 -19.32
N SER A 47 14.14 -19.22 -18.14
CA SER A 47 14.04 -20.43 -17.33
C SER A 47 12.67 -20.55 -16.67
N SER A 48 12.30 -21.78 -16.32
CA SER A 48 11.16 -22.06 -15.45
C SER A 48 11.24 -21.26 -14.16
N CYS A 49 10.11 -20.89 -13.57
CA CYS A 49 10.02 -20.29 -12.23
C CYS A 49 9.27 -21.23 -11.28
N ASP A 50 9.53 -21.11 -9.98
CA ASP A 50 8.76 -21.85 -8.97
C ASP A 50 7.46 -21.11 -8.67
N VAL A 51 7.55 -19.80 -8.42
CA VAL A 51 6.40 -18.97 -8.03
C VAL A 51 6.22 -17.82 -8.99
N TRP A 52 5.04 -17.75 -9.60
CA TRP A 52 4.59 -16.59 -10.35
C TRP A 52 3.68 -15.73 -9.47
N ILE A 53 4.14 -14.53 -9.12
CA ILE A 53 3.36 -13.53 -8.38
C ILE A 53 2.85 -12.47 -9.34
N HIS A 54 1.54 -12.24 -9.37
CA HIS A 54 0.93 -11.19 -10.18
C HIS A 54 0.46 -10.03 -9.29
N ALA A 55 1.07 -8.86 -9.48
CA ALA A 55 0.76 -7.61 -8.80
C ALA A 55 0.63 -6.48 -9.84
N VAL A 56 -0.60 -6.12 -10.19
CA VAL A 56 -0.94 -5.21 -11.30
C VAL A 56 -0.36 -3.81 -11.11
N SER A 57 -0.30 -3.32 -9.86
CA SER A 57 0.02 -1.94 -9.51
C SER A 57 1.15 -1.82 -8.48
N VAL A 58 1.66 -0.58 -8.28
CA VAL A 58 2.64 -0.27 -7.22
C VAL A 58 2.10 -0.65 -5.83
N GLY A 59 0.81 -0.40 -5.58
CA GLY A 59 0.17 -0.74 -4.30
C GLY A 59 0.18 -2.25 -4.04
N GLU A 60 -0.10 -3.05 -5.06
CA GLU A 60 -0.06 -4.52 -4.94
C GLU A 60 1.37 -5.06 -4.84
N VAL A 61 2.35 -4.45 -5.51
CA VAL A 61 3.77 -4.82 -5.33
C VAL A 61 4.18 -4.60 -3.87
N ASN A 62 3.82 -3.45 -3.30
CA ASN A 62 4.08 -3.16 -1.89
C ASN A 62 3.36 -4.14 -0.97
N ALA A 63 2.10 -4.48 -1.27
CA ALA A 63 1.33 -5.48 -0.51
C ALA A 63 1.91 -6.89 -0.61
N ALA A 64 2.49 -7.27 -1.77
CA ALA A 64 3.13 -8.56 -1.98
C ALA A 64 4.50 -8.67 -1.34
N THR A 65 5.15 -7.54 -1.06
CA THR A 65 6.55 -7.50 -0.62
C THR A 65 6.85 -8.35 0.61
N PRO A 66 6.06 -8.26 1.70
CA PRO A 66 6.26 -9.12 2.86
C PRO A 66 6.17 -10.61 2.53
N LEU A 67 5.22 -11.01 1.67
CA LEU A 67 5.05 -12.40 1.24
C LEU A 67 6.23 -12.89 0.41
N VAL A 68 6.68 -12.09 -0.57
CA VAL A 68 7.82 -12.45 -1.42
C VAL A 68 9.08 -12.64 -0.58
N GLN A 69 9.40 -11.68 0.29
CA GLN A 69 10.57 -11.78 1.15
C GLN A 69 10.50 -13.03 2.04
N ARG A 70 9.34 -13.31 2.63
CA ARG A 70 9.18 -14.49 3.48
C ARG A 70 9.36 -15.79 2.70
N LEU A 71 8.83 -15.87 1.48
CA LEU A 71 9.02 -17.06 0.63
C LEU A 71 10.49 -17.28 0.27
N LEU A 72 11.23 -16.21 -0.02
CA LEU A 72 12.67 -16.26 -0.29
C LEU A 72 13.47 -16.68 0.96
N ASP A 73 13.06 -16.23 2.14
CA ASP A 73 13.70 -16.59 3.42
C ASP A 73 13.44 -18.06 3.81
N GLU A 74 12.25 -18.60 3.52
CA GLU A 74 11.83 -19.96 3.91
C GLU A 74 12.39 -21.06 2.98
N LYS A 75 12.59 -20.77 1.69
CA LYS A 75 13.14 -21.73 0.72
C LYS A 75 14.34 -21.16 -0.02
N HIS A 76 15.52 -21.71 0.28
CA HIS A 76 16.73 -21.45 -0.50
C HIS A 76 16.53 -21.78 -1.99
N ASN A 77 17.03 -20.89 -2.85
CA ASN A 77 16.98 -21.00 -4.32
C ASN A 77 15.58 -21.02 -4.94
N LEU A 78 14.57 -20.43 -4.30
CA LEU A 78 13.25 -20.25 -4.90
C LEU A 78 13.29 -19.22 -6.04
N ASP A 79 12.94 -19.62 -7.27
CA ASP A 79 12.85 -18.68 -8.40
C ASP A 79 11.47 -18.02 -8.44
N VAL A 80 11.44 -16.73 -8.09
CA VAL A 80 10.22 -15.92 -8.06
C VAL A 80 10.17 -15.00 -9.27
N LEU A 81 9.10 -15.13 -10.05
CA LEU A 81 8.75 -14.24 -11.16
C LEU A 81 7.59 -13.33 -10.77
N ILE A 82 7.83 -12.02 -10.73
CA ILE A 82 6.78 -11.02 -10.49
C ILE A 82 6.32 -10.43 -11.81
N THR A 83 5.01 -10.38 -12.04
CA THR A 83 4.43 -9.65 -13.15
C THR A 83 3.62 -8.44 -12.73
N THR A 84 3.83 -7.33 -13.44
CA THR A 84 3.08 -6.08 -13.24
C THR A 84 2.44 -5.57 -14.52
N MET A 85 1.53 -4.60 -14.41
CA MET A 85 0.89 -3.99 -15.57
C MET A 85 1.40 -2.59 -15.90
N THR A 86 2.18 -1.95 -15.04
CA THR A 86 2.65 -0.57 -15.24
C THR A 86 4.18 -0.46 -15.08
N PRO A 87 4.84 0.47 -15.79
CA PRO A 87 6.27 0.76 -15.59
C PRO A 87 6.59 1.20 -14.17
N THR A 88 5.67 1.91 -13.51
CA THR A 88 5.86 2.29 -12.11
C THR A 88 5.84 1.07 -11.18
N GLY A 89 4.97 0.10 -11.42
CA GLY A 89 5.00 -1.18 -10.69
C GLY A 89 6.27 -1.96 -10.99
N ALA A 90 6.74 -1.95 -12.24
CA ALA A 90 8.01 -2.57 -12.61
C ALA A 90 9.21 -1.93 -11.87
N GLN A 91 9.26 -0.60 -11.80
CA GLN A 91 10.30 0.12 -11.07
C GLN A 91 10.23 -0.21 -9.57
N GLN A 92 9.04 -0.25 -8.98
CA GLN A 92 8.86 -0.64 -7.58
C GLN A 92 9.43 -2.04 -7.29
N VAL A 93 9.24 -3.01 -8.19
CA VAL A 93 9.83 -4.36 -8.03
C VAL A 93 11.36 -4.28 -8.01
N VAL A 94 11.96 -3.52 -8.92
CA VAL A 94 13.42 -3.33 -8.97
C VAL A 94 13.94 -2.64 -7.71
N ASP A 95 13.30 -1.56 -7.29
CA ASP A 95 13.71 -0.78 -6.11
C ASP A 95 13.61 -1.61 -4.82
N THR A 96 12.66 -2.55 -4.76
CA THR A 96 12.39 -3.35 -3.56
C THR A 96 13.27 -4.61 -3.48
N PHE A 97 13.42 -5.33 -4.59
CA PHE A 97 14.05 -6.66 -4.58
C PHE A 97 15.40 -6.71 -5.29
N GLY A 98 15.75 -5.69 -6.07
CA GLY A 98 16.95 -5.71 -6.91
C GLY A 98 16.97 -6.93 -7.83
N HIS A 99 17.96 -7.80 -7.64
CA HIS A 99 18.16 -9.02 -8.44
C HIS A 99 17.61 -10.30 -7.78
N GLN A 100 16.96 -10.19 -6.61
CA GLN A 100 16.44 -11.37 -5.89
C GLN A 100 15.23 -12.02 -6.58
N VAL A 101 14.54 -11.28 -7.46
CA VAL A 101 13.37 -11.76 -8.21
C VAL A 101 13.46 -11.35 -9.67
N ARG A 102 12.80 -12.09 -10.55
CA ARG A 102 12.65 -11.72 -11.95
C ARG A 102 11.39 -10.88 -12.15
N HIS A 103 11.44 -9.94 -13.10
CA HIS A 103 10.28 -9.13 -13.48
C HIS A 103 9.92 -9.28 -14.96
N ARG A 104 8.62 -9.37 -15.25
CA ARG A 104 8.04 -9.22 -16.59
C ARG A 104 6.76 -8.40 -16.55
N PHE A 105 6.36 -7.80 -17.66
CA PHE A 105 4.99 -7.33 -17.79
C PHE A 105 4.06 -8.53 -17.94
N ALA A 106 2.91 -8.47 -17.25
CA ALA A 106 1.93 -9.52 -17.38
C ALA A 106 1.41 -9.60 -18.83
N PRO A 107 1.29 -10.82 -19.37
CA PRO A 107 0.58 -11.03 -20.62
C PRO A 107 -0.87 -10.58 -20.45
N TYR A 108 -1.46 -9.99 -21.48
CA TYR A 108 -2.88 -9.75 -21.53
C TYR A 108 -3.65 -11.08 -21.51
N ASP A 109 -4.90 -11.07 -21.02
CA ASP A 109 -5.70 -12.26 -20.77
C ASP A 109 -6.20 -12.97 -22.05
N TYR A 110 -5.45 -12.92 -23.14
CA TYR A 110 -5.72 -13.69 -24.35
C TYR A 110 -5.19 -15.11 -24.18
N PRO A 111 -5.96 -16.14 -24.59
CA PRO A 111 -5.54 -17.52 -24.43
C PRO A 111 -4.16 -17.83 -25.04
N PHE A 112 -3.83 -17.25 -26.20
CA PHE A 112 -2.54 -17.48 -26.85
C PHE A 112 -1.37 -16.87 -26.06
N ALA A 113 -1.57 -15.66 -25.50
CA ALA A 113 -0.54 -14.93 -24.77
C ALA A 113 -0.25 -15.61 -23.43
N ILE A 114 -1.30 -15.98 -22.70
CA ILE A 114 -1.18 -16.74 -21.45
C ILE A 114 -0.55 -18.11 -21.71
N ARG A 115 -1.00 -18.86 -22.73
CA ARG A 115 -0.42 -20.17 -23.05
C ARG A 115 1.07 -20.05 -23.34
N ARG A 116 1.47 -19.10 -24.18
CA ARG A 116 2.88 -18.83 -24.48
C ARG A 116 3.68 -18.49 -23.23
N PHE A 117 3.10 -17.71 -22.31
CA PHE A 117 3.75 -17.38 -21.03
C PHE A 117 3.91 -18.63 -20.15
N LEU A 118 2.87 -19.44 -20.01
CA LEU A 118 2.90 -20.66 -19.20
C LEU A 118 3.88 -21.70 -19.76
N ASP A 119 3.86 -21.93 -21.07
CA ASP A 119 4.76 -22.91 -21.71
C ASP A 119 6.24 -22.51 -21.55
N ARG A 120 6.49 -21.21 -21.42
CA ARG A 120 7.83 -20.62 -21.28
C ARG A 120 8.34 -20.61 -19.85
N PHE A 121 7.53 -20.14 -18.90
CA PHE A 121 7.96 -19.99 -17.51
C PHE A 121 7.56 -21.16 -16.61
N SER A 122 6.66 -22.03 -17.07
CA SER A 122 6.20 -23.26 -16.39
C SER A 122 6.09 -23.12 -14.86
N PRO A 123 5.33 -22.12 -14.34
CA PRO A 123 5.27 -21.87 -12.91
C PRO A 123 4.68 -23.07 -12.16
N LYS A 124 5.24 -23.39 -10.98
CA LYS A 124 4.65 -24.41 -10.09
C LYS A 124 3.45 -23.87 -9.32
N LEU A 125 3.37 -22.55 -9.14
CA LEU A 125 2.29 -21.86 -8.44
C LEU A 125 2.06 -20.46 -9.03
N LEU A 126 0.80 -20.07 -9.15
CA LEU A 126 0.40 -18.68 -9.38
C LEU A 126 -0.17 -18.07 -8.10
N VAL A 127 0.34 -16.91 -7.69
CA VAL A 127 -0.21 -16.07 -6.62
C VAL A 127 -0.74 -14.78 -7.23
N LEU A 128 -2.06 -14.58 -7.19
CA LEU A 128 -2.75 -13.35 -7.58
C LEU A 128 -2.88 -12.45 -6.34
N MET A 129 -2.39 -11.22 -6.41
CA MET A 129 -2.50 -10.26 -5.31
C MET A 129 -3.84 -9.52 -5.34
N GLU A 130 -4.46 -9.38 -4.16
CA GLU A 130 -5.78 -8.77 -3.96
C GLU A 130 -6.88 -9.44 -4.81
N THR A 131 -7.81 -8.69 -5.41
CA THR A 131 -8.98 -9.25 -6.13
C THR A 131 -8.84 -9.05 -7.64
N GLU A 132 -7.82 -9.68 -8.21
CA GLU A 132 -7.53 -9.65 -9.64
C GLU A 132 -8.04 -10.93 -10.34
N ILE A 133 -9.26 -10.87 -10.89
CA ILE A 133 -9.87 -12.01 -11.59
C ILE A 133 -9.52 -11.94 -13.08
N TRP A 134 -8.61 -12.81 -13.52
CA TRP A 134 -8.17 -12.99 -14.91
C TRP A 134 -8.66 -14.33 -15.46
N PRO A 135 -9.85 -14.40 -16.10
CA PRO A 135 -10.52 -15.66 -16.42
C PRO A 135 -9.72 -16.64 -17.29
N ASN A 136 -8.94 -16.16 -18.26
CA ASN A 136 -8.14 -17.04 -19.11
C ASN A 136 -6.86 -17.47 -18.39
N MET A 137 -6.21 -16.58 -17.65
CA MET A 137 -5.08 -16.89 -16.78
C MET A 137 -5.41 -18.02 -15.81
N ILE A 138 -6.48 -17.86 -15.03
CA ILE A 138 -6.92 -18.85 -14.03
C ILE A 138 -7.23 -20.19 -14.71
N ARG A 139 -8.03 -20.18 -15.79
CA ARG A 139 -8.39 -21.41 -16.50
C ARG A 139 -7.19 -22.13 -17.09
N LEU A 140 -6.26 -21.41 -17.71
CA LEU A 140 -5.12 -22.03 -18.36
C LEU A 140 -4.13 -22.61 -17.33
N CYS A 141 -3.98 -21.96 -16.17
CA CYS A 141 -3.25 -22.54 -15.03
C CYS A 141 -3.92 -23.83 -14.56
N HIS A 142 -5.24 -23.80 -14.33
CA HIS A 142 -6.00 -24.98 -13.93
C HIS A 142 -5.88 -26.14 -14.93
N GLN A 143 -5.90 -25.86 -16.24
CA GLN A 143 -5.72 -26.88 -17.29
C GLN A 143 -4.32 -27.52 -17.29
N GLN A 144 -3.29 -26.81 -16.82
CA GLN A 144 -1.93 -27.35 -16.63
C GLN A 144 -1.71 -27.83 -15.18
N ALA A 145 -2.81 -27.91 -14.41
CA ALA A 145 -2.83 -28.26 -12.99
C ALA A 145 -1.92 -27.38 -12.11
N ILE A 146 -1.64 -26.16 -12.55
CA ILE A 146 -0.89 -25.17 -11.76
C ILE A 146 -1.85 -24.60 -10.71
N PRO A 147 -1.60 -24.79 -9.40
CA PRO A 147 -2.42 -24.20 -8.36
C PRO A 147 -2.44 -22.68 -8.47
N VAL A 148 -3.60 -22.10 -8.17
CA VAL A 148 -3.80 -20.65 -8.13
C VAL A 148 -4.19 -20.26 -6.73
N VAL A 149 -3.44 -19.35 -6.13
CA VAL A 149 -3.72 -18.74 -4.83
C VAL A 149 -4.11 -17.28 -5.07
N MET A 150 -5.17 -16.82 -4.43
CA MET A 150 -5.48 -15.40 -4.36
C MET A 150 -5.13 -14.91 -2.96
N ALA A 151 -4.11 -14.05 -2.86
CA ALA A 151 -3.53 -13.62 -1.59
C ALA A 151 -3.92 -12.18 -1.25
N ASN A 152 -4.06 -11.90 0.05
CA ASN A 152 -4.43 -10.58 0.56
C ASN A 152 -5.74 -10.05 -0.06
N VAL A 153 -6.74 -10.92 -0.24
CA VAL A 153 -8.01 -10.61 -0.92
C VAL A 153 -8.78 -9.53 -0.17
N ARG A 154 -9.11 -8.45 -0.88
CA ARG A 154 -10.03 -7.40 -0.45
C ARG A 154 -11.21 -7.31 -1.40
N LEU A 155 -12.38 -7.69 -0.93
CA LEU A 155 -13.62 -7.72 -1.69
C LEU A 155 -14.70 -6.95 -0.93
N SER A 156 -14.80 -5.65 -1.20
CA SER A 156 -15.84 -4.80 -0.62
C SER A 156 -17.25 -5.27 -0.99
N ALA A 157 -18.26 -4.93 -0.18
CA ALA A 157 -19.67 -5.24 -0.48
C ALA A 157 -20.11 -4.69 -1.85
N ARG A 158 -19.61 -3.52 -2.25
CA ARG A 158 -19.86 -2.92 -3.56
C ARG A 158 -19.25 -3.77 -4.68
N SER A 159 -17.99 -4.18 -4.53
CA SER A 159 -17.29 -5.04 -5.49
C SER A 159 -17.97 -6.40 -5.59
N ALA A 160 -18.35 -7.00 -4.45
CA ALA A 160 -19.09 -8.26 -4.39
C ALA A 160 -20.42 -8.16 -5.15
N LYS A 161 -21.19 -7.08 -4.97
CA LYS A 161 -22.41 -6.82 -5.74
C LYS A 161 -22.13 -6.75 -7.25
N GLY A 162 -21.06 -6.06 -7.65
CA GLY A 162 -20.63 -5.99 -9.05
C GLY A 162 -20.30 -7.37 -9.63
N TYR A 163 -19.54 -8.18 -8.90
CA TYR A 163 -19.22 -9.55 -9.31
C TYR A 163 -20.43 -10.46 -9.36
N ARG A 164 -21.41 -10.29 -8.46
CA ARG A 164 -22.70 -11.01 -8.53
C ARG A 164 -23.45 -10.73 -9.82
N SER A 165 -23.39 -9.50 -10.35
CA SER A 165 -24.03 -9.17 -11.63
C SER A 165 -23.41 -9.88 -12.84
N VAL A 166 -22.14 -10.28 -12.74
CA VAL A 166 -21.42 -11.05 -13.77
C VAL A 166 -21.06 -12.46 -13.30
N LEU A 167 -21.81 -13.00 -12.32
CA LEU A 167 -21.50 -14.27 -11.67
C LEU A 167 -21.28 -15.43 -12.65
N PRO A 168 -22.07 -15.60 -13.74
CA PRO A 168 -21.83 -16.67 -14.71
C PRO A 168 -20.44 -16.62 -15.39
N LEU A 169 -19.81 -15.43 -15.46
CA LEU A 169 -18.47 -15.27 -16.00
C LEU A 169 -17.39 -15.61 -14.98
N VAL A 170 -17.55 -15.15 -13.73
CA VAL A 170 -16.48 -15.27 -12.71
C VAL A 170 -16.55 -16.56 -11.91
N ARG A 171 -17.74 -17.17 -11.74
CA ARG A 171 -17.94 -18.35 -10.88
C ARG A 171 -17.05 -19.52 -11.28
N GLU A 172 -16.92 -19.78 -12.57
CA GLU A 172 -16.06 -20.86 -13.08
C GLU A 172 -14.59 -20.62 -12.71
N GLY A 173 -14.09 -19.40 -12.92
CA GLY A 173 -12.71 -19.04 -12.54
C GLY A 173 -12.51 -19.11 -11.03
N LEU A 174 -13.44 -18.59 -10.23
CA LEU A 174 -13.37 -18.66 -8.77
C LEU A 174 -13.32 -20.10 -8.25
N ASN A 175 -14.07 -21.02 -8.86
CA ASN A 175 -14.04 -22.44 -8.49
C ASN A 175 -12.73 -23.14 -8.85
N GLN A 176 -12.01 -22.64 -9.85
CA GLN A 176 -10.71 -23.16 -10.29
C GLN A 176 -9.53 -22.66 -9.44
N ILE A 177 -9.74 -21.63 -8.62
CA ILE A 177 -8.75 -21.18 -7.64
C ILE A 177 -8.62 -22.22 -6.54
N SER A 178 -7.38 -22.51 -6.13
CA SER A 178 -7.05 -23.51 -5.12
C SER A 178 -7.31 -22.97 -3.72
N LEU A 179 -6.94 -21.72 -3.46
CA LEU A 179 -7.03 -21.10 -2.13
C LEU A 179 -7.19 -19.58 -2.21
N PHE A 180 -7.94 -19.02 -1.27
CA PHE A 180 -8.14 -17.58 -1.04
C PHE A 180 -7.69 -17.23 0.37
N ALA A 181 -6.75 -16.30 0.49
CA ALA A 181 -6.30 -15.72 1.75
C ALA A 181 -6.86 -14.29 1.88
N THR A 182 -7.85 -14.09 2.75
CA THR A 182 -8.61 -12.83 2.86
C THR A 182 -8.09 -11.92 3.96
N GLN A 183 -8.25 -10.60 3.75
CA GLN A 183 -7.88 -9.59 4.75
C GLN A 183 -8.80 -9.64 5.97
N SER A 184 -10.12 -9.67 5.72
CA SER A 184 -11.13 -9.67 6.78
C SER A 184 -12.10 -10.86 6.70
N GLU A 185 -12.91 -11.02 7.75
CA GLU A 185 -14.05 -11.94 7.71
C GLU A 185 -15.14 -11.45 6.77
N ALA A 186 -15.29 -10.13 6.61
CA ALA A 186 -16.25 -9.56 5.66
C ALA A 186 -15.88 -9.91 4.21
N ASP A 187 -14.59 -9.88 3.87
CA ASP A 187 -14.10 -10.29 2.56
C ASP A 187 -14.34 -11.79 2.31
N ARG A 188 -14.07 -12.62 3.32
CA ARG A 188 -14.36 -14.06 3.29
C ARG A 188 -15.85 -14.31 3.06
N GLN A 189 -16.72 -13.66 3.83
CA GLN A 189 -18.17 -13.79 3.66
C GLN A 189 -18.63 -13.33 2.26
N ASN A 190 -18.03 -12.27 1.72
CA ASN A 190 -18.32 -11.81 0.36
C ASN A 190 -17.92 -12.86 -0.68
N LEU A 191 -16.77 -13.55 -0.54
CA LEU A 191 -16.40 -14.67 -1.42
C LEU A 191 -17.39 -15.84 -1.32
N LEU A 192 -17.80 -16.23 -0.10
CA LEU A 192 -18.79 -17.29 0.10
C LEU A 192 -20.08 -16.98 -0.64
N THR A 193 -20.52 -15.72 -0.64
CA THR A 193 -21.73 -15.31 -1.37
C THR A 193 -21.59 -15.33 -2.89
N LEU A 194 -20.36 -15.38 -3.42
CA LEU A 194 -20.08 -15.61 -4.84
C LEU A 194 -20.01 -17.12 -5.17
N GLY A 195 -20.26 -17.99 -4.19
CA GLY A 195 -20.28 -19.44 -4.36
C GLY A 195 -18.91 -20.10 -4.23
N VAL A 196 -17.91 -19.41 -3.68
CA VAL A 196 -16.61 -20.02 -3.33
C VAL A 196 -16.81 -20.96 -2.14
N ALA A 197 -16.22 -22.16 -2.21
CA ALA A 197 -16.31 -23.14 -1.13
C ALA A 197 -15.58 -22.66 0.13
N GLU A 198 -16.17 -22.88 1.30
CA GLU A 198 -15.58 -22.47 2.58
C GLU A 198 -14.19 -23.07 2.82
N SER A 199 -14.02 -24.35 2.43
CA SER A 199 -12.75 -25.08 2.54
C SER A 199 -11.59 -24.46 1.75
N LYS A 200 -11.86 -23.54 0.83
CA LYS A 200 -10.84 -22.83 0.04
C LYS A 200 -10.55 -21.42 0.57
N THR A 201 -11.28 -20.96 1.57
CA THR A 201 -11.24 -19.57 2.05
C THR A 201 -10.67 -19.50 3.45
N HIS A 202 -9.59 -18.74 3.62
CA HIS A 202 -8.87 -18.61 4.88
C HIS A 202 -8.73 -17.13 5.22
N ARG A 203 -9.16 -16.74 6.42
CA ARG A 203 -8.90 -15.38 6.92
C ARG A 203 -7.46 -15.32 7.44
N THR A 204 -6.59 -14.63 6.70
CA THR A 204 -5.18 -14.48 7.07
C THR A 204 -4.90 -13.14 7.74
N GLY A 205 -5.66 -12.09 7.42
CA GLY A 205 -5.37 -10.72 7.83
C GLY A 205 -4.80 -9.90 6.66
N SER A 206 -4.62 -8.60 6.87
CA SER A 206 -4.06 -7.70 5.86
C SER A 206 -2.55 -7.63 5.98
N MET A 207 -1.83 -7.90 4.89
CA MET A 207 -0.37 -7.78 4.83
C MET A 207 0.11 -6.33 5.04
N LYS A 208 -0.78 -5.34 4.99
CA LYS A 208 -0.46 -3.93 5.26
C LYS A 208 -0.03 -3.68 6.72
N PHE A 209 -0.41 -4.54 7.66
CA PHE A 209 0.01 -4.45 9.06
C PHE A 209 1.45 -4.93 9.30
N GLU A 210 2.09 -5.55 8.31
CA GLU A 210 3.47 -6.06 8.40
C GLU A 210 4.48 -4.90 8.24
N ILE A 211 4.46 -3.97 9.19
CA ILE A 211 5.40 -2.86 9.24
C ILE A 211 6.74 -3.36 9.76
N LYS A 212 7.76 -3.27 8.91
CA LYS A 212 9.16 -3.41 9.33
C LYS A 212 9.74 -2.02 9.58
N MET A 213 9.88 -1.65 10.85
CA MET A 213 10.66 -0.49 11.24
C MET A 213 12.15 -0.86 11.23
N PRO A 214 13.05 -0.05 10.63
CA PRO A 214 14.48 -0.25 10.78
C PRO A 214 14.87 -0.32 12.25
N ALA A 215 15.82 -1.20 12.60
CA ALA A 215 16.27 -1.38 13.99
C ALA A 215 16.78 -0.08 14.62
N SER A 216 17.31 0.84 13.80
CA SER A 216 17.83 2.14 14.21
C SER A 216 16.77 3.22 14.43
N VAL A 217 15.48 2.99 14.09
CA VAL A 217 14.44 4.05 14.13
C VAL A 217 14.40 4.74 15.48
N ASN A 218 14.41 3.99 16.58
CA ASN A 218 14.34 4.56 17.93
C ASN A 218 15.58 5.39 18.28
N GLU A 219 16.77 4.94 17.89
CA GLU A 219 18.02 5.66 18.16
C GLU A 219 18.07 7.00 17.41
N VAL A 220 17.72 6.96 16.12
CA VAL A 220 17.67 8.16 15.28
C VAL A 220 16.55 9.10 15.74
N ALA A 221 15.38 8.57 16.11
CA ALA A 221 14.26 9.35 16.62
C ALA A 221 14.62 10.10 17.91
N HIS A 222 15.37 9.47 18.83
CA HIS A 222 15.87 10.17 20.01
C HIS A 222 16.82 11.32 19.66
N ALA A 223 17.66 11.17 18.64
CA ALA A 223 18.50 12.27 18.16
C ALA A 223 17.66 13.41 17.59
N VAL A 224 16.69 13.10 16.73
CA VAL A 224 15.74 14.08 16.17
C VAL A 224 14.97 14.79 17.28
N ARG A 225 14.48 14.06 18.30
CA ARG A 225 13.77 14.65 19.44
C ARG A 225 14.65 15.58 20.26
N ARG A 226 15.93 15.26 20.45
CA ARG A 226 16.89 16.17 21.10
C ARG A 226 17.08 17.44 20.29
N ASP A 227 17.21 17.31 18.97
CA ASP A 227 17.36 18.47 18.09
C ASP A 227 16.12 19.38 18.13
N TRP A 228 14.91 18.82 18.22
CA TRP A 228 13.66 19.58 18.37
C TRP A 228 13.43 20.18 19.76
N SER A 229 14.31 19.90 20.72
CA SER A 229 14.14 20.09 22.17
C SER A 229 13.22 19.04 22.83
N PRO A 230 13.70 18.30 23.86
CA PRO A 230 12.96 17.18 24.44
C PRO A 230 11.56 17.48 24.97
N ASN A 231 11.34 18.68 25.52
CA ASN A 231 10.07 19.07 26.16
C ASN A 231 9.14 19.86 25.23
N ARG A 232 9.58 20.14 24.00
CA ARG A 232 8.81 20.91 23.04
C ARG A 232 7.69 20.03 22.47
N PRO A 233 6.41 20.46 22.48
CA PRO A 233 5.35 19.71 21.82
C PRO A 233 5.58 19.66 20.32
N VAL A 234 5.54 18.47 19.72
CA VAL A 234 5.76 18.29 18.28
C VAL A 234 4.60 17.56 17.63
N VAL A 235 4.03 18.18 16.59
CA VAL A 235 3.05 17.55 15.69
C VAL A 235 3.73 17.29 14.35
N VAL A 236 3.70 16.04 13.87
CA VAL A 236 4.20 15.67 12.55
C VAL A 236 3.03 15.41 11.62
N ALA A 237 2.85 16.28 10.62
CA ALA A 237 1.92 16.11 9.52
C ALA A 237 2.64 15.44 8.34
N GLY A 238 2.41 14.15 8.16
CA GLY A 238 3.11 13.34 7.17
C GLY A 238 2.27 13.01 5.93
N SER A 239 2.95 12.86 4.80
CA SER A 239 2.34 12.54 3.50
C SER A 239 1.28 13.56 3.06
N THR A 240 1.52 14.86 3.30
CA THR A 240 0.57 15.92 2.95
C THR A 240 0.49 16.15 1.44
N HIS A 241 -0.67 16.65 1.00
CA HIS A 241 -0.95 17.03 -0.38
C HIS A 241 -1.42 18.47 -0.51
N GLU A 242 -1.48 18.95 -1.76
CA GLU A 242 -1.90 20.32 -2.09
C GLU A 242 -3.26 20.65 -1.45
N GLY A 243 -3.32 21.79 -0.78
CA GLY A 243 -4.49 22.24 -0.03
C GLY A 243 -4.51 21.79 1.43
N GLU A 244 -3.95 20.62 1.77
CA GLU A 244 -3.85 20.19 3.17
C GLU A 244 -2.82 21.01 3.95
N GLU A 245 -1.70 21.39 3.32
CA GLU A 245 -0.68 22.20 3.99
C GLU A 245 -1.23 23.56 4.45
N ASP A 246 -2.09 24.17 3.64
CA ASP A 246 -2.73 25.44 3.96
C ASP A 246 -3.75 25.30 5.11
N LEU A 247 -4.52 24.21 5.14
CA LEU A 247 -5.38 23.85 6.27
C LEU A 247 -4.58 23.64 7.57
N LEU A 248 -3.47 22.93 7.47
CA LEU A 248 -2.57 22.64 8.60
C LEU A 248 -1.95 23.91 9.16
N LEU A 249 -1.49 24.83 8.31
CA LEU A 249 -0.90 26.10 8.74
C LEU A 249 -1.92 27.00 9.46
N ARG A 250 -3.17 27.10 8.96
CA ARG A 250 -4.25 27.81 9.69
C ARG A 250 -4.60 27.17 11.02
N THR A 251 -4.66 25.84 11.05
CA THR A 251 -4.86 25.06 12.29
C THR A 251 -3.76 25.39 13.29
N PHE A 252 -2.51 25.32 12.85
CA PHE A 252 -1.34 25.62 13.68
C PHE A 252 -1.35 27.05 14.20
N GLN A 253 -1.63 28.06 13.37
CA GLN A 253 -1.78 29.45 13.80
C GLN A 253 -2.77 29.62 14.95
N SER A 254 -3.85 28.84 14.93
CA SER A 254 -4.93 28.89 15.93
C SER A 254 -4.56 28.21 17.25
N LEU A 255 -3.51 27.37 17.24
CA LEU A 255 -2.99 26.66 18.43
C LEU A 255 -1.88 27.44 19.13
N LEU A 256 -1.18 28.35 18.44
CA LEU A 256 -0.02 29.07 18.98
C LEU A 256 -0.33 29.95 20.21
N ASN A 257 -1.58 30.40 20.38
CA ASN A 257 -1.97 31.16 21.58
C ASN A 257 -1.93 30.28 22.84
N ASP A 258 -2.30 29.00 22.71
CA ASP A 258 -2.35 28.05 23.84
C ASP A 258 -1.01 27.30 23.98
N PHE A 259 -0.30 27.11 22.87
CA PHE A 259 0.95 26.34 22.77
C PHE A 259 2.02 27.15 22.01
N PRO A 260 2.61 28.19 22.63
CA PRO A 260 3.55 29.09 21.94
C PRO A 260 4.82 28.37 21.46
N ASP A 261 5.23 27.31 22.15
CA ASP A 261 6.40 26.50 21.80
C ASP A 261 6.07 25.33 20.85
N LEU A 262 4.85 25.23 20.31
CA LEU A 262 4.48 24.13 19.41
C LEU A 262 5.38 24.11 18.16
N LEU A 263 5.88 22.94 17.79
CA LEU A 263 6.53 22.69 16.50
C LEU A 263 5.57 21.90 15.60
N LEU A 264 5.34 22.41 14.39
CA LEU A 264 4.70 21.63 13.33
C LEU A 264 5.75 21.20 12.30
N VAL A 265 5.88 19.90 12.10
CA VAL A 265 6.70 19.31 11.04
C VAL A 265 5.78 18.91 9.90
N ILE A 266 6.02 19.42 8.68
CA ILE A 266 5.26 19.09 7.48
C ILE A 266 6.14 18.26 6.57
N ALA A 267 5.72 17.03 6.25
CA ALA A 267 6.39 16.15 5.30
C ALA A 267 5.50 15.95 4.06
N PRO A 268 5.72 16.73 2.97
CA PRO A 268 4.96 16.59 1.74
C PRO A 268 5.15 15.20 1.12
N ARG A 269 4.08 14.63 0.54
CA ARG A 269 4.12 13.27 -0.05
C ARG A 269 5.12 13.13 -1.22
N HIS A 270 5.38 14.24 -1.89
CA HIS A 270 6.01 14.32 -3.20
C HIS A 270 7.18 15.33 -3.18
N PRO A 271 8.43 14.93 -3.55
CA PRO A 271 9.59 15.81 -3.52
C PRO A 271 9.43 17.12 -4.29
N GLU A 272 8.74 17.07 -5.43
CA GLU A 272 8.43 18.25 -6.25
C GLU A 272 7.64 19.33 -5.50
N ARG A 273 7.00 18.97 -4.37
CA ARG A 273 6.24 19.90 -3.53
C ARG A 273 7.08 20.62 -2.49
N PHE A 274 8.27 20.15 -2.14
CA PHE A 274 9.09 20.72 -1.06
C PHE A 274 9.29 22.23 -1.19
N GLU A 275 9.63 22.71 -2.39
CA GLU A 275 9.84 24.13 -2.66
C GLU A 275 8.53 24.94 -2.56
N SER A 276 7.42 24.40 -3.08
CA SER A 276 6.12 25.08 -3.04
C SER A 276 5.58 25.22 -1.62
N VAL A 277 5.76 24.19 -0.79
CA VAL A 277 5.38 24.21 0.62
C VAL A 277 6.25 25.20 1.40
N ALA A 278 7.56 25.26 1.15
CA ALA A 278 8.42 26.26 1.77
C ALA A 278 7.99 27.70 1.46
N LYS A 279 7.62 27.98 0.21
CA LYS A 279 7.08 29.29 -0.19
C LYS A 279 5.74 29.58 0.48
N LEU A 280 4.86 28.59 0.60
CA LEU A 280 3.58 28.73 1.29
C LEU A 280 3.78 29.12 2.76
N VAL A 281 4.65 28.40 3.47
CA VAL A 281 4.96 28.67 4.89
C VAL A 281 5.51 30.09 5.06
N ALA A 282 6.47 30.50 4.23
CA ALA A 282 7.05 31.84 4.28
C ALA A 282 6.01 32.94 4.00
N ARG A 283 5.10 32.73 3.04
CA ARG A 283 4.02 33.67 2.73
C ARG A 283 3.04 33.87 3.88
N GLN A 284 2.86 32.87 4.73
CA GLN A 284 2.02 32.96 5.93
C GLN A 284 2.77 33.55 7.14
N GLY A 285 4.05 33.92 6.99
CA GLY A 285 4.81 34.65 8.01
C GLY A 285 5.43 33.78 9.11
N PHE A 286 5.41 32.45 8.97
CA PHE A 286 6.04 31.56 9.95
C PHE A 286 7.55 31.52 9.80
N LYS A 287 8.27 31.47 10.92
CA LYS A 287 9.69 31.13 10.91
C LYS A 287 9.84 29.64 10.66
N ALA A 288 10.52 29.27 9.58
CA ALA A 288 10.61 27.90 9.12
C ALA A 288 12.05 27.45 8.87
N SER A 289 12.28 26.15 8.98
CA SER A 289 13.54 25.49 8.61
C SER A 289 13.27 24.30 7.69
N ARG A 290 14.19 24.03 6.77
CA ARG A 290 14.19 22.78 6.00
C ARG A 290 15.01 21.74 6.73
N ARG A 291 14.56 20.49 6.73
CA ARG A 291 15.26 19.37 7.37
C ARG A 291 16.67 19.20 6.80
N THR A 292 16.84 19.35 5.48
CA THR A 292 18.14 19.30 4.81
C THR A 292 19.11 20.42 5.21
N MET A 293 18.60 21.55 5.71
CA MET A 293 19.41 22.72 6.10
C MET A 293 19.71 22.75 7.60
N GLN A 294 19.13 21.83 8.37
CA GLN A 294 19.36 21.76 9.81
C GLN A 294 20.79 21.28 10.08
N SER A 295 21.52 22.04 10.89
CA SER A 295 22.82 21.64 11.44
C SER A 295 22.76 21.69 12.96
N GLY A 296 22.82 20.52 13.60
CA GLY A 296 22.65 20.40 15.05
C GLY A 296 21.21 20.66 15.51
N GLY A 297 21.06 21.26 16.70
CA GLY A 297 19.75 21.56 17.28
C GLY A 297 18.94 22.58 16.48
N LEU A 298 17.62 22.41 16.48
CA LEU A 298 16.69 23.32 15.85
C LEU A 298 16.52 24.58 16.71
N ASP A 299 16.70 25.75 16.11
CA ASP A 299 16.44 27.04 16.76
C ASP A 299 15.00 27.07 17.32
N SER A 300 14.86 27.43 18.60
CA SER A 300 13.57 27.44 19.31
C SER A 300 12.54 28.38 18.68
N ALA A 301 12.99 29.42 17.98
CA ALA A 301 12.11 30.34 17.27
C ALA A 301 11.57 29.75 15.95
N VAL A 302 12.08 28.62 15.45
CA VAL A 302 11.49 27.92 14.30
C VAL A 302 10.16 27.30 14.71
N GLN A 303 9.08 27.69 14.05
CA GLN A 303 7.73 27.21 14.31
C GLN A 303 7.33 26.04 13.40
N ILE A 304 7.85 26.05 12.16
CA ILE A 304 7.57 25.03 11.14
C ILE A 304 8.87 24.39 10.67
N GLN A 305 8.94 23.07 10.68
CA GLN A 305 9.98 22.35 9.95
C GLN A 305 9.40 21.67 8.71
N ILE A 306 10.02 21.87 7.56
CA ILE A 306 9.65 21.17 6.32
C ILE A 306 10.58 19.97 6.19
N ALA A 307 10.03 18.77 6.28
CA ALA A 307 10.76 17.53 6.05
C ALA A 307 10.89 17.31 4.54
N ASP A 308 11.96 17.86 3.98
CA ASP A 308 12.31 17.83 2.55
C ASP A 308 13.28 16.69 2.19
N THR A 309 13.11 15.55 2.87
CA THR A 309 13.86 14.31 2.66
C THR A 309 12.90 13.14 2.47
N MET A 310 13.36 12.12 1.73
CA MET A 310 12.56 10.91 1.46
C MET A 310 12.99 9.78 2.39
N GLY A 311 12.02 9.01 2.89
CA GLY A 311 12.28 7.82 3.72
C GLY A 311 12.49 8.08 5.21
N GLU A 312 12.52 9.34 5.67
CA GLU A 312 12.69 9.67 7.10
C GLU A 312 11.38 9.67 7.90
N LEU A 313 10.22 9.57 7.25
CA LEU A 313 8.93 9.76 7.90
C LEU A 313 8.69 8.85 9.14
N PRO A 314 9.07 7.55 9.14
CA PRO A 314 8.95 6.72 10.35
C PRO A 314 9.75 7.23 11.54
N VAL A 315 10.95 7.78 11.30
CA VAL A 315 11.80 8.38 12.33
C VAL A 315 11.16 9.67 12.86
N LEU A 316 10.61 10.50 11.97
CA LEU A 316 9.93 11.73 12.36
C LEU A 316 8.70 11.43 13.22
N TYR A 317 7.90 10.42 12.84
CA TYR A 317 6.79 9.97 13.67
C TYR A 317 7.26 9.48 15.03
N ALA A 318 8.31 8.64 15.11
CA ALA A 318 8.82 8.14 16.38
C ALA A 318 9.36 9.26 17.31
N ALA A 319 9.72 10.43 16.77
CA ALA A 319 10.15 11.60 17.54
C ALA A 319 9.00 12.57 17.90
N ALA A 320 7.79 12.34 17.38
CA ALA A 320 6.64 13.22 17.53
C ALA A 320 5.85 12.95 18.82
N ASP A 321 5.06 13.93 19.26
CA ASP A 321 4.02 13.73 20.27
C ASP A 321 2.68 13.30 19.65
N ILE A 322 2.39 13.80 18.44
CA ILE A 322 1.15 13.53 17.71
C ILE A 322 1.46 13.45 16.20
N ALA A 323 0.84 12.50 15.52
CA ALA A 323 0.89 12.36 14.08
C ALA A 323 -0.42 12.82 13.42
N VAL A 324 -0.32 13.59 12.34
CA VAL A 324 -1.43 13.84 11.40
C VAL A 324 -1.05 13.20 10.08
N VAL A 325 -1.94 12.39 9.50
CA VAL A 325 -1.67 11.69 8.23
C VAL A 325 -2.48 12.33 7.11
N GLY A 326 -1.78 12.91 6.13
CA GLY A 326 -2.37 13.57 4.97
C GLY A 326 -3.00 12.62 3.95
N GLY A 327 -3.38 13.18 2.80
CA GLY A 327 -4.21 12.53 1.81
C GLY A 327 -5.62 12.20 2.31
N SER A 328 -6.01 12.76 3.45
CA SER A 328 -7.21 12.37 4.20
C SER A 328 -8.04 13.56 4.67
N LEU A 329 -7.41 14.72 4.90
CA LEU A 329 -7.99 15.89 5.58
C LEU A 329 -8.96 16.66 4.68
N ILE A 330 -8.72 16.64 3.37
CA ILE A 330 -9.63 17.23 2.37
C ILE A 330 -9.87 16.22 1.22
N PRO A 331 -10.98 16.35 0.47
CA PRO A 331 -11.22 15.51 -0.69
C PRO A 331 -10.22 15.85 -1.80
N ILE A 332 -9.36 14.90 -2.16
CA ILE A 332 -8.41 15.05 -3.27
C ILE A 332 -8.64 13.92 -4.27
N ARG A 333 -8.87 14.28 -5.54
CA ARG A 333 -9.22 13.30 -6.57
C ARG A 333 -8.11 12.26 -6.74
N GLY A 334 -8.47 10.99 -6.54
CA GLY A 334 -7.55 9.86 -6.72
C GLY A 334 -6.70 9.54 -5.50
N ILE A 335 -6.86 10.28 -4.39
CA ILE A 335 -6.19 10.02 -3.12
C ILE A 335 -7.26 9.63 -2.09
N GLY A 336 -6.99 8.60 -1.30
CA GLY A 336 -7.94 8.01 -0.34
C GLY A 336 -7.26 7.68 0.97
N GLY A 337 -6.46 8.60 1.50
CA GLY A 337 -5.69 8.42 2.72
C GLY A 337 -4.33 7.79 2.47
N HIS A 338 -3.40 8.07 3.39
CA HIS A 338 -2.09 7.42 3.47
C HIS A 338 -1.96 6.55 4.72
N ASN A 339 -0.76 6.03 4.92
CA ASN A 339 -0.48 5.00 5.90
C ASN A 339 -0.54 5.51 7.36
N ILE A 340 -1.65 5.23 8.05
CA ILE A 340 -1.78 5.52 9.48
C ILE A 340 -1.10 4.48 10.38
N LEU A 341 -0.62 3.36 9.82
CA LEU A 341 -0.03 2.30 10.62
C LEU A 341 1.38 2.64 11.11
N GLU A 342 2.14 3.44 10.36
CA GLU A 342 3.48 3.90 10.76
C GLU A 342 3.49 4.61 12.12
N PRO A 343 2.70 5.68 12.36
CA PRO A 343 2.63 6.31 13.67
C PRO A 343 2.08 5.38 14.76
N CYS A 344 1.09 4.53 14.43
CA CYS A 344 0.58 3.53 15.38
C CYS A 344 1.66 2.54 15.83
N ALA A 345 2.50 2.06 14.91
CA ALA A 345 3.56 1.09 15.20
C ALA A 345 4.64 1.64 16.13
N VAL A 346 4.92 2.94 16.06
CA VAL A 346 5.88 3.63 16.95
C VAL A 346 5.21 4.19 18.22
N GLY A 347 3.91 3.94 18.41
CA GLY A 347 3.19 4.34 19.62
C GLY A 347 2.85 5.81 19.70
N VAL A 348 2.64 6.48 18.56
CA VAL A 348 2.25 7.88 18.49
C VAL A 348 0.77 8.01 18.11
N PRO A 349 -0.03 8.81 18.85
CA PRO A 349 -1.42 9.09 18.51
C PRO A 349 -1.55 9.61 17.08
N VAL A 350 -2.44 8.99 16.30
CA VAL A 350 -2.68 9.39 14.91
C VAL A 350 -4.02 10.10 14.74
N ILE A 351 -4.02 11.21 14.01
CA ILE A 351 -5.19 11.92 13.53
C ILE A 351 -5.22 11.81 11.99
N PHE A 352 -6.40 11.55 11.43
CA PHE A 352 -6.62 11.51 9.99
C PHE A 352 -8.00 12.05 9.64
N GLY A 353 -8.20 12.51 8.42
CA GLY A 353 -9.50 12.98 7.94
C GLY A 353 -10.40 11.87 7.41
N SER A 354 -11.61 12.22 6.98
CA SER A 354 -12.61 11.26 6.51
C SER A 354 -12.29 10.54 5.20
N ASN A 355 -11.34 11.04 4.40
CA ASN A 355 -11.03 10.49 3.07
C ASN A 355 -10.09 9.28 3.16
N MET A 356 -10.55 8.14 3.69
CA MET A 356 -9.73 6.95 3.95
C MET A 356 -9.98 5.76 2.99
N GLY A 357 -10.43 5.98 1.75
CA GLY A 357 -10.80 4.89 0.83
C GLY A 357 -9.76 3.77 0.63
N ASN A 358 -8.46 4.12 0.60
CA ASN A 358 -7.34 3.18 0.45
C ASN A 358 -7.00 2.45 1.76
N PHE A 359 -7.42 2.99 2.90
CA PHE A 359 -7.13 2.53 4.25
C PHE A 359 -8.39 2.30 5.09
N LEU A 360 -9.56 2.12 4.47
CA LEU A 360 -10.86 2.17 5.15
C LEU A 360 -10.99 1.17 6.31
N GLU A 361 -10.53 -0.06 6.09
CA GLU A 361 -10.55 -1.10 7.12
C GLU A 361 -9.57 -0.78 8.25
N ILE A 362 -8.37 -0.32 7.90
CA ILE A 362 -7.34 0.07 8.87
C ILE A 362 -7.84 1.24 9.73
N SER A 363 -8.46 2.26 9.13
CA SER A 363 -9.05 3.38 9.85
C SER A 363 -10.21 2.95 10.74
N ASP A 364 -11.05 2.02 10.28
CA ASP A 364 -12.16 1.50 11.08
C ASP A 364 -11.69 0.70 12.29
N ILE A 365 -10.65 -0.13 12.14
CA ILE A 365 -10.00 -0.81 13.26
C ILE A 365 -9.39 0.22 14.22
N ALA A 366 -8.72 1.25 13.69
CA ALA A 366 -8.11 2.30 14.52
C ALA A 366 -9.14 3.04 15.37
N LEU A 367 -10.29 3.37 14.80
CA LEU A 367 -11.39 4.01 15.53
C LEU A 367 -11.99 3.09 16.59
N ARG A 368 -12.26 1.81 16.24
CA ARG A 368 -12.85 0.83 17.17
C ARG A 368 -11.93 0.49 18.35
N THR A 369 -10.62 0.53 18.13
CA THR A 369 -9.62 0.20 19.16
C THR A 369 -9.14 1.43 19.93
N GLY A 370 -9.57 2.65 19.55
CA GLY A 370 -9.08 3.89 20.15
C GLY A 370 -7.62 4.21 19.81
N ALA A 371 -7.08 3.61 18.73
CA ALA A 371 -5.71 3.80 18.25
C ALA A 371 -5.52 5.10 17.44
N GLY A 372 -6.59 5.83 17.13
CA GLY A 372 -6.52 7.11 16.43
C GLY A 372 -7.85 7.85 16.36
N PHE A 373 -7.82 9.06 15.83
CA PHE A 373 -8.98 9.94 15.71
C PHE A 373 -9.24 10.31 14.26
N GLN A 374 -10.50 10.21 13.85
CA GLN A 374 -10.97 10.74 12.57
C GLN A 374 -11.57 12.13 12.78
N VAL A 375 -11.18 13.09 11.95
CA VAL A 375 -11.70 14.48 11.97
C VAL A 375 -12.48 14.79 10.70
N GLY A 376 -13.54 15.59 10.80
CA GLY A 376 -14.37 16.00 9.67
C GLY A 376 -13.87 17.27 8.99
N ASP A 377 -13.39 18.22 9.78
CA ASP A 377 -12.97 19.54 9.30
C ASP A 377 -11.85 20.18 10.15
N GLN A 378 -11.55 21.44 9.87
CA GLN A 378 -10.52 22.20 10.60
C GLN A 378 -10.85 22.36 12.09
N GLY A 379 -12.12 22.57 12.44
CA GLY A 379 -12.55 22.77 13.83
C GLY A 379 -12.36 21.50 14.65
N ASP A 380 -12.76 20.35 14.09
CA ASP A 380 -12.51 19.03 14.68
C ASP A 380 -11.02 18.77 14.87
N LEU A 381 -10.20 19.11 13.87
CA LEU A 381 -8.74 18.97 13.95
C LEU A 381 -8.13 19.82 15.08
N ILE A 382 -8.54 21.08 15.19
CA ILE A 382 -8.10 21.97 16.27
C ILE A 382 -8.51 21.38 17.63
N ALA A 383 -9.77 20.98 17.79
CA ALA A 383 -10.27 20.43 19.06
C ALA A 383 -9.52 19.14 19.46
N CYS A 384 -9.29 18.24 18.49
CA CYS A 384 -8.56 17.00 18.72
C CYS A 384 -7.09 17.25 19.10
N LEU A 385 -6.40 18.16 18.38
CA LEU A 385 -5.03 18.55 18.70
C LEU A 385 -4.93 19.19 20.08
N LYS A 386 -5.83 20.14 20.44
CA LYS A 386 -5.85 20.75 21.79
C LYS A 386 -6.03 19.71 22.87
N ARG A 387 -6.94 18.75 22.67
CA ARG A 387 -7.18 17.67 23.62
C ARG A 387 -5.92 16.82 23.82
N LEU A 388 -5.27 16.39 22.74
CA LEU A 388 -4.08 15.56 22.83
C LEU A 388 -2.87 16.33 23.36
N LEU A 389 -2.68 17.60 23.01
CA LEU A 389 -1.58 18.43 23.50
C LEU A 389 -1.67 18.65 25.02
N ASN A 390 -2.87 18.81 25.57
CA ASN A 390 -3.10 19.02 26.99
C ASN A 390 -3.10 17.74 27.84
N ASP A 391 -3.22 16.55 27.24
CA ASP A 391 -3.43 15.28 27.96
C ASP A 391 -2.36 14.24 27.60
N ALA A 392 -1.23 14.28 28.29
CA ALA A 392 -0.14 13.32 28.10
C ALA A 392 -0.55 11.86 28.41
N PRO A 393 -1.34 11.56 29.48
CA PRO A 393 -1.90 10.23 29.70
C PRO A 393 -2.73 9.73 28.51
N LEU A 394 -3.59 10.58 27.92
CA LEU A 394 -4.35 10.22 26.74
C LEU A 394 -3.45 9.93 25.53
N ARG A 395 -2.39 10.72 25.32
CA ARG A 395 -1.41 10.44 24.25
C ARG A 395 -0.78 9.06 24.44
N GLY A 396 -0.33 8.75 25.67
CA GLY A 396 0.22 7.43 25.98
C GLY A 396 -0.77 6.29 25.75
N ALA A 397 -2.03 6.47 26.17
CA ALA A 397 -3.08 5.45 26.01
C ALA A 397 -3.43 5.19 24.53
N VAL A 398 -3.57 6.25 23.72
CA VAL A 398 -3.88 6.13 22.28
C VAL A 398 -2.70 5.55 21.52
N GLY A 399 -1.47 5.99 21.84
CA GLY A 399 -0.25 5.42 21.28
C GLY A 399 -0.11 3.93 21.57
N GLU A 400 -0.38 3.50 22.80
CA GLU A 400 -0.38 2.09 23.18
C GLU A 400 -1.46 1.28 22.47
N ALA A 401 -2.67 1.84 22.33
CA ALA A 401 -3.72 1.23 21.54
C ALA A 401 -3.29 1.06 20.07
N GLY A 402 -2.57 2.04 19.50
CA GLY A 402 -1.95 1.96 18.19
C GLY A 402 -0.96 0.81 18.04
N ARG A 403 -0.03 0.65 18.99
CA ARG A 403 0.94 -0.46 18.98
C ARG A 403 0.23 -1.81 19.05
N LYS A 404 -0.68 -1.97 20.02
CA LYS A 404 -1.48 -3.19 20.17
C LYS A 404 -2.29 -3.51 18.92
N MET A 405 -2.90 -2.50 18.30
CA MET A 405 -3.62 -2.66 17.04
C MET A 405 -2.70 -3.22 15.96
N VAL A 406 -1.49 -2.67 15.79
CA VAL A 406 -0.54 -3.18 14.80
C VAL A 406 -0.14 -4.61 15.14
N GLU A 407 0.33 -4.86 16.36
CA GLU A 407 0.77 -6.18 16.84
C GLU A 407 -0.29 -7.26 16.63
N GLN A 408 -1.54 -7.01 17.04
CA GLN A 408 -2.65 -7.96 16.97
C GLN A 408 -3.10 -8.28 15.54
N ASN A 409 -2.76 -7.44 14.56
CA ASN A 409 -3.12 -7.61 13.16
C ASN A 409 -1.93 -8.03 12.28
N THR A 410 -0.76 -8.29 12.87
CA THR A 410 0.38 -8.91 12.19
C THR A 410 0.19 -10.43 12.00
N GLY A 411 1.07 -11.05 11.21
CA GLY A 411 1.10 -12.49 10.97
C GLY A 411 0.29 -12.94 9.75
N ALA A 412 -0.29 -12.00 9.00
CA ALA A 412 -1.00 -12.29 7.75
C ALA A 412 -0.06 -12.91 6.70
N THR A 413 1.17 -12.42 6.64
CA THR A 413 2.19 -12.96 5.74
C THR A 413 2.56 -14.39 6.12
N GLN A 414 2.77 -14.65 7.40
CA GLN A 414 3.14 -15.99 7.88
C GLN A 414 2.03 -17.01 7.58
N LYS A 415 0.79 -16.70 7.97
CA LYS A 415 -0.37 -17.56 7.71
C LYS A 415 -0.55 -17.82 6.22
N THR A 416 -0.34 -16.81 5.37
CA THR A 416 -0.45 -16.98 3.92
C THR A 416 0.68 -17.87 3.38
N CYS A 417 1.90 -17.72 3.90
CA CYS A 417 3.04 -18.55 3.53
C CYS A 417 2.81 -20.03 3.90
N GLU A 418 2.31 -20.31 5.11
CA GLU A 418 1.97 -21.66 5.58
C GLU A 418 0.91 -22.35 4.71
N LEU A 419 -0.01 -21.58 4.11
CA LEU A 419 -1.00 -22.10 3.15
C LEU A 419 -0.40 -22.34 1.75
N ILE A 420 0.61 -21.57 1.37
CA ILE A 420 1.27 -21.63 0.05
C ILE A 420 2.30 -22.76 -0.01
N LEU A 421 3.13 -22.93 1.02
CA LEU A 421 4.26 -23.85 1.02
C LEU A 421 3.88 -25.31 0.69
N PRO A 422 2.76 -25.88 1.20
CA PRO A 422 2.33 -27.22 0.81
C PRO A 422 2.02 -27.36 -0.68
N LEU A 423 1.48 -26.30 -1.32
CA LEU A 423 1.18 -26.30 -2.76
C LEU A 423 2.46 -26.32 -3.60
N LEU A 424 3.54 -25.75 -3.09
CA LEU A 424 4.87 -25.77 -3.72
C LEU A 424 5.62 -27.09 -3.50
N ALA A 425 5.28 -27.87 -2.46
CA ALA A 425 5.96 -29.12 -2.15
C ALA A 425 5.40 -30.33 -2.93
N MET A 426 4.17 -30.23 -3.43
CA MET A 426 3.51 -31.30 -4.20
C MET A 426 3.99 -31.42 -5.66
N ARG A 427 5.05 -30.69 -6.05
CA ARG A 427 5.63 -30.62 -7.40
C ARG A 427 7.13 -30.39 -7.35
#